data_AF-A0A381FA47-F1
#
_entry.id   AF-A0A381FA47-F1
#
_cell.length_a   1.000
_cell.length_b   1.000
_cell.length_c   1.000
_cell.angle_alpha   90.00
_cell.angle_beta   90.00
_cell.angle_gamma   90.00
#
_symmetry.space_group_name_H-M   'P 1'
#
loop_
_entity.id
_entity.type
_entity.pdbx_description
1 polymer ?
#
loop_
_entity_poly.entity_id
_entity_poly.type
_entity_poly.pdbx_seq_one_letter_code
_entity_poly.pdbx_strand_id
1 'polypeptide(L)'
;MNLKDLKKPLQLKWRVKALKPDNKNPKEMVLVPYVDARQVQDRLDDVLEARNWQDDYFEVKGKQFCKIGIKIGEEWIWKGDSGIESHLDPTKGETSDAFKRAAVHWGINRDTYELGEITIKCKVVNELPVPVDSKGNQLSGDTLLAECKRISALKDSELKFDRNVLPLKSAIITEVKKTRSNSRKKAEPLP
;
A
#
# COMPACT_ATOMS: atom_id res chain seq x y z
N MET A 1 -4.27 -15.64 27.76
CA MET A 1 -3.76 -14.57 26.87
C MET A 1 -2.28 -14.78 26.55
N ASN A 2 -1.93 -15.03 25.29
CA ASN A 2 -0.54 -15.11 24.83
C ASN A 2 -0.35 -14.12 23.66
N LEU A 3 0.22 -12.95 23.95
CA LEU A 3 0.35 -11.87 22.97
C LEU A 3 1.21 -12.23 21.74
N LYS A 4 2.00 -13.31 21.79
CA LYS A 4 2.72 -13.83 20.62
C LYS A 4 1.76 -14.34 19.54
N ASP A 5 0.57 -14.80 19.92
CA ASP A 5 -0.41 -15.37 18.99
C ASP A 5 -1.06 -14.31 18.09
N LEU A 6 -1.03 -13.03 18.47
CA LEU A 6 -1.41 -11.91 17.61
C LEU A 6 -0.58 -11.89 16.31
N LYS A 7 0.67 -12.35 16.35
CA LYS A 7 1.61 -12.39 15.22
C LYS A 7 1.46 -13.61 14.30
N LYS A 8 0.53 -14.53 14.57
CA LYS A 8 0.26 -15.66 13.65
C LYS A 8 -0.15 -15.10 12.27
N PRO A 9 0.20 -15.74 11.15
CA PRO A 9 -0.23 -15.26 9.84
C PRO A 9 -1.76 -15.18 9.76
N LEU A 10 -2.27 -14.26 8.93
CA LEU A 10 -3.68 -14.19 8.55
C LEU A 10 -3.86 -14.75 7.15
N GLN A 11 -5.06 -15.23 6.82
CA GLN A 11 -5.40 -15.63 5.46
C GLN A 11 -5.46 -14.38 4.57
N LEU A 12 -4.56 -14.29 3.58
CA LEU A 12 -4.45 -13.12 2.72
C LEU A 12 -5.48 -13.17 1.60
N LYS A 13 -6.14 -12.04 1.39
CA LYS A 13 -6.97 -11.77 0.21
C LYS A 13 -6.14 -11.00 -0.81
N TRP A 14 -6.50 -11.11 -2.08
CA TRP A 14 -5.72 -10.56 -3.19
C TRP A 14 -6.59 -9.64 -4.03
N ARG A 15 -6.10 -8.43 -4.29
CA ARG A 15 -6.72 -7.48 -5.22
C ARG A 15 -5.83 -7.32 -6.45
N VAL A 16 -6.43 -7.42 -7.64
CA VAL A 16 -5.79 -6.98 -8.88
C VAL A 16 -5.77 -5.46 -8.89
N LYS A 17 -4.57 -4.87 -8.85
CA LYS A 17 -4.35 -3.41 -8.94
C LYS A 17 -4.27 -2.94 -10.39
N ALA A 18 -3.64 -3.73 -11.26
CA ALA A 18 -3.48 -3.43 -12.67
C ALA A 18 -3.26 -4.70 -13.49
N LEU A 19 -3.50 -4.63 -14.79
CA LEU A 19 -3.13 -5.64 -15.77
C LEU A 19 -2.07 -5.08 -16.73
N LYS A 20 -1.24 -5.95 -17.29
CA LYS A 20 -0.16 -5.58 -18.23
C LYS A 20 -0.15 -6.52 -19.45
N PRO A 21 0.15 -6.03 -20.66
CA PRO A 21 0.43 -4.62 -20.98
C PRO A 21 -0.83 -3.74 -20.95
N ASP A 22 -2.01 -4.34 -21.12
CA ASP A 22 -3.31 -3.67 -21.10
C ASP A 22 -4.40 -4.60 -20.53
N ASN A 23 -5.64 -4.09 -20.44
CA ASN A 23 -6.80 -4.84 -19.95
C ASN A 23 -7.45 -5.75 -21.03
N LYS A 24 -7.01 -5.70 -22.29
CA LYS A 24 -7.60 -6.47 -23.40
C LYS A 24 -6.93 -7.82 -23.59
N ASN A 25 -5.59 -7.83 -23.57
CA ASN A 25 -4.76 -9.03 -23.71
C ASN A 25 -3.73 -9.13 -22.58
N PRO A 26 -4.19 -9.27 -21.32
CA PRO A 26 -3.31 -9.28 -20.16
C PRO A 26 -2.42 -10.53 -20.14
N LYS A 27 -1.11 -10.32 -20.06
CA LYS A 27 -0.08 -11.37 -19.88
C LYS A 27 0.41 -11.43 -18.43
N GLU A 28 0.32 -10.31 -17.71
CA GLU A 28 0.66 -10.21 -16.30
C GLU A 28 -0.40 -9.40 -15.56
N MET A 29 -0.50 -9.64 -14.25
CA MET A 29 -1.31 -8.87 -13.32
C MET A 29 -0.44 -8.37 -12.16
N VAL A 30 -0.77 -7.18 -11.65
CA VAL A 30 -0.22 -6.64 -10.42
C VAL A 30 -1.19 -6.97 -9.29
N LEU A 31 -0.76 -7.84 -8.38
CA LEU A 31 -1.49 -8.23 -7.19
C LEU A 31 -1.03 -7.42 -5.98
N VAL A 32 -1.98 -7.07 -5.13
CA VAL A 32 -1.77 -6.47 -3.81
C VAL A 32 -2.43 -7.38 -2.77
N PRO A 33 -1.67 -7.93 -1.81
CA PRO A 33 -2.24 -8.67 -0.70
C PRO A 33 -2.90 -7.71 0.29
N TYR A 34 -4.01 -8.11 0.89
CA TYR A 34 -4.68 -7.37 1.95
C TYR A 34 -5.40 -8.31 2.92
N VAL A 35 -5.74 -7.78 4.09
CA VAL A 35 -6.68 -8.41 5.03
C VAL A 35 -7.85 -7.45 5.28
N ASP A 36 -9.00 -8.01 5.60
CA ASP A 36 -10.15 -7.24 6.04
C ASP A 36 -10.05 -6.87 7.52
N ALA A 37 -10.64 -5.73 7.91
CA ALA A 37 -10.71 -5.32 9.32
C ALA A 37 -11.36 -6.39 10.22
N ARG A 38 -12.34 -7.15 9.69
CA ARG A 38 -12.97 -8.28 10.40
C ARG A 38 -11.96 -9.36 10.79
N GLN A 39 -11.05 -9.75 9.90
CA GLN A 39 -10.01 -10.73 10.23
C GLN A 39 -9.04 -10.26 11.32
N VAL A 40 -8.93 -8.94 11.52
CA VAL A 40 -8.16 -8.34 12.62
C VAL A 40 -8.98 -8.33 13.92
N GLN A 41 -10.29 -8.05 13.85
CA GLN A 41 -11.23 -8.17 14.97
C GLN A 41 -11.31 -9.62 15.47
N ASP A 42 -11.56 -10.58 14.57
CA ASP A 42 -11.57 -12.02 14.84
C ASP A 42 -10.27 -12.44 15.57
N ARG A 43 -9.11 -11.96 15.11
CA ARG A 43 -7.81 -12.25 15.75
C ARG A 43 -7.65 -11.62 17.14
N LEU A 44 -8.19 -10.43 17.36
CA LEU A 44 -8.17 -9.80 18.67
C LEU A 44 -9.07 -10.57 19.65
N ASP A 45 -10.28 -10.94 19.21
CA ASP A 45 -11.21 -11.77 19.98
C ASP A 45 -10.63 -13.16 20.31
N ASP A 46 -10.06 -13.86 19.33
CA ASP A 46 -9.45 -15.20 19.49
C ASP A 46 -8.32 -15.23 20.54
N VAL A 47 -7.53 -14.16 20.66
CA VAL A 47 -6.29 -14.14 21.48
C VAL A 47 -6.48 -13.43 22.82
N LEU A 48 -7.41 -12.47 22.87
CA LEU A 48 -7.61 -11.56 24.00
C LEU A 48 -8.98 -11.73 24.66
N GLU A 49 -9.98 -12.27 23.98
CA GLU A 49 -11.42 -12.11 24.28
C GLU A 49 -11.89 -10.66 24.08
N ALA A 50 -13.14 -10.49 23.61
CA ALA A 50 -13.76 -9.19 23.30
C ALA A 50 -13.76 -8.15 24.44
N ARG A 51 -13.48 -8.57 25.69
CA ARG A 51 -13.42 -7.69 26.88
C ARG A 51 -12.03 -7.14 27.19
N ASN A 52 -10.96 -7.67 26.59
CA ASN A 52 -9.58 -7.27 26.89
C ASN A 52 -8.90 -6.51 25.74
N TRP A 53 -9.67 -6.13 24.72
CA TRP A 53 -9.26 -5.14 23.72
C TRP A 53 -10.39 -4.11 23.50
N GLN A 54 -10.03 -2.97 22.94
CA GLN A 54 -10.95 -1.91 22.52
C GLN A 54 -10.28 -1.05 21.44
N ASP A 55 -11.07 -0.35 20.64
CA ASP A 55 -10.59 0.67 19.71
C ASP A 55 -11.26 2.03 19.96
N ASP A 56 -10.56 3.09 19.59
CA ASP A 56 -11.02 4.48 19.71
C ASP A 56 -10.49 5.30 18.52
N TYR A 57 -11.35 6.17 17.99
CA TYR A 57 -11.13 6.92 16.75
C TYR A 57 -11.15 8.42 17.03
N PHE A 58 -10.14 9.12 16.53
CA PHE A 58 -9.96 10.54 16.79
C PHE A 58 -9.30 11.21 15.59
N GLU A 59 -9.57 12.50 15.42
CA GLU A 59 -8.99 13.29 14.33
C GLU A 59 -7.75 14.05 14.82
N VAL A 60 -6.69 14.09 14.01
CA VAL A 60 -5.53 14.95 14.22
C VAL A 60 -5.19 15.65 12.91
N LYS A 61 -5.38 16.98 12.87
CA LYS A 61 -5.07 17.84 11.72
C LYS A 61 -5.79 17.43 10.43
N GLY A 62 -7.10 17.13 10.48
CA GLY A 62 -7.85 16.72 9.29
C GLY A 62 -7.53 15.31 8.78
N LYS A 63 -6.96 14.45 9.63
CA LYS A 63 -6.75 13.02 9.35
C LYS A 63 -7.31 12.17 10.47
N GLN A 64 -7.94 11.06 10.10
CA GLN A 64 -8.49 10.10 11.04
C GLN A 64 -7.42 9.14 11.53
N PHE A 65 -7.32 9.01 12.85
CA PHE A 65 -6.49 8.04 13.54
C PHE A 65 -7.38 7.01 14.24
N CYS A 66 -6.87 5.80 14.34
CA CYS A 66 -7.39 4.76 15.22
C CYS A 66 -6.30 4.37 16.20
N LYS A 67 -6.66 4.13 17.46
CA LYS A 67 -5.80 3.44 18.44
C LYS A 67 -6.52 2.19 18.95
N ILE A 68 -5.77 1.10 19.07
CA ILE A 68 -6.21 -0.15 19.69
C ILE A 68 -5.57 -0.25 21.06
N GLY A 69 -6.42 -0.35 22.09
CA GLY A 69 -6.05 -0.60 23.48
C GLY A 69 -6.12 -2.09 23.78
N ILE A 70 -5.09 -2.64 24.42
CA ILE A 70 -5.09 -4.02 24.95
C ILE A 70 -4.88 -3.94 26.46
N LYS A 71 -5.68 -4.70 27.22
CA LYS A 71 -5.55 -4.79 28.67
C LYS A 71 -4.41 -5.73 29.05
N ILE A 72 -3.43 -5.22 29.79
CA ILE A 72 -2.28 -5.98 30.27
C ILE A 72 -2.21 -5.80 31.79
N GLY A 73 -2.59 -6.85 32.53
CA GLY A 73 -2.84 -6.73 33.97
C GLY A 73 -4.05 -5.84 34.23
N GLU A 74 -3.85 -4.74 34.94
CA GLU A 74 -4.89 -3.75 35.25
C GLU A 74 -4.89 -2.56 34.28
N GLU A 75 -3.82 -2.38 33.49
CA GLU A 75 -3.60 -1.22 32.63
C GLU A 75 -4.09 -1.42 31.19
N TRP A 76 -4.50 -0.33 30.55
CA TRP A 76 -4.78 -0.28 29.12
C TRP A 76 -3.60 0.33 28.37
N ILE A 77 -2.89 -0.51 27.61
CA ILE A 77 -1.80 -0.06 26.76
C ILE A 77 -2.36 0.23 25.37
N TRP A 78 -2.10 1.42 24.83
CA TRP A 78 -2.66 1.89 23.56
C TRP A 78 -1.59 2.03 22.48
N LYS A 79 -1.93 1.66 21.24
CA LYS A 79 -1.11 1.95 20.04
C LYS A 79 -2.01 2.32 18.88
N GLY A 80 -1.60 3.28 18.05
CA GLY A 80 -2.43 3.80 16.97
C GLY A 80 -1.67 4.30 15.75
N ASP A 81 -2.41 4.49 14.67
CA ASP A 81 -1.91 4.93 13.36
C ASP A 81 -3.02 5.70 12.61
N SER A 82 -2.64 6.45 11.58
CA SER A 82 -3.57 7.13 10.66
C SER A 82 -3.95 6.24 9.49
N GLY A 83 -5.16 6.38 8.98
CA GLY A 83 -5.59 5.74 7.73
C GLY A 83 -5.15 6.48 6.47
N ILE A 84 -5.44 5.88 5.31
CA ILE A 84 -5.45 6.55 4.01
C ILE A 84 -6.82 6.30 3.37
N GLU A 85 -7.41 7.36 2.80
CA GLU A 85 -8.68 7.29 2.07
C GLU A 85 -8.62 6.28 0.91
N SER A 86 -9.74 5.60 0.64
CA SER A 86 -9.86 4.73 -0.54
C SER A 86 -10.54 5.44 -1.71
N HIS A 87 -10.15 5.12 -2.94
CA HIS A 87 -10.76 5.69 -4.15
C HIS A 87 -12.25 5.35 -4.35
N LEU A 88 -12.77 4.32 -3.68
CA LEU A 88 -14.16 3.86 -3.84
C LEU A 88 -15.10 4.42 -2.77
N ASP A 89 -14.59 4.52 -1.54
CA ASP A 89 -15.30 5.01 -0.36
C ASP A 89 -14.22 5.65 0.55
N PRO A 90 -14.01 6.98 0.45
CA PRO A 90 -12.90 7.66 1.12
C PRO A 90 -12.93 7.48 2.63
N THR A 91 -14.04 7.89 3.27
CA THR A 91 -14.21 7.90 4.73
C THR A 91 -14.14 6.50 5.33
N LYS A 92 -14.93 5.55 4.81
CA LYS A 92 -14.92 4.16 5.32
C LYS A 92 -13.60 3.45 5.05
N GLY A 93 -12.96 3.79 3.93
CA GLY A 93 -11.63 3.34 3.57
C GLY A 93 -10.60 3.78 4.60
N GLU A 94 -10.58 5.07 4.93
CA GLU A 94 -9.67 5.65 5.93
C GLU A 94 -9.89 5.03 7.32
N THR A 95 -11.13 4.92 7.80
CA THR A 95 -11.44 4.28 9.10
C THR A 95 -10.93 2.85 9.16
N SER A 96 -11.21 2.05 8.12
CA SER A 96 -10.81 0.65 8.04
C SER A 96 -9.29 0.47 7.91
N ASP A 97 -8.61 1.41 7.24
CA ASP A 97 -7.17 1.38 7.08
C ASP A 97 -6.45 1.81 8.36
N ALA A 98 -6.94 2.86 9.05
CA ALA A 98 -6.44 3.31 10.34
C ALA A 98 -6.45 2.17 11.37
N PHE A 99 -7.57 1.44 11.49
CA PHE A 99 -7.70 0.29 12.38
C PHE A 99 -6.70 -0.83 12.07
N LYS A 100 -6.60 -1.25 10.80
CA LYS A 100 -5.64 -2.29 10.38
C LYS A 100 -4.19 -1.86 10.62
N ARG A 101 -3.87 -0.58 10.40
CA ARG A 101 -2.52 -0.04 10.63
C ARG A 101 -2.20 0.04 12.13
N ALA A 102 -3.14 0.45 12.97
CA ALA A 102 -3.02 0.38 14.43
C ALA A 102 -2.70 -1.06 14.90
N ALA A 103 -3.33 -2.07 14.30
CA ALA A 103 -3.09 -3.48 14.60
C ALA A 103 -1.67 -3.98 14.24
N VAL A 104 -0.99 -3.36 13.25
CA VAL A 104 0.41 -3.68 12.91
C VAL A 104 1.37 -3.34 14.06
N HIS A 105 1.06 -2.32 14.88
CA HIS A 105 1.84 -1.96 16.08
C HIS A 105 1.74 -3.02 17.20
N TRP A 106 0.70 -3.86 17.16
CA TRP A 106 0.54 -5.06 17.99
C TRP A 106 1.15 -6.32 17.36
N GLY A 107 1.55 -6.24 16.09
CA GLY A 107 2.20 -7.31 15.35
C GLY A 107 1.26 -8.14 14.47
N ILE A 108 -0.03 -7.77 14.40
CA ILE A 108 -1.00 -8.40 13.50
C ILE A 108 -0.67 -7.99 12.05
N ASN A 109 -0.72 -8.92 11.11
CA ASN A 109 -0.56 -8.68 9.67
C ASN A 109 0.76 -7.99 9.23
N ARG A 110 1.83 -8.08 10.04
CA ARG A 110 3.11 -7.40 9.73
C ARG A 110 3.83 -8.00 8.53
N ASP A 111 3.76 -9.31 8.38
CA ASP A 111 4.31 -10.09 7.27
C ASP A 111 3.72 -9.68 5.91
N THR A 112 2.43 -9.36 5.85
CA THR A 112 1.75 -8.93 4.61
C THR A 112 2.30 -7.63 4.03
N TYR A 113 2.73 -6.70 4.89
CA TYR A 113 3.34 -5.44 4.42
C TYR A 113 4.73 -5.66 3.80
N GLU A 114 5.41 -6.76 4.13
CA GLU A 114 6.71 -7.12 3.55
C GLU A 114 6.56 -7.69 2.12
N LEU A 115 5.43 -8.33 1.78
CA LEU A 115 5.18 -8.84 0.42
C LEU A 115 5.02 -7.72 -0.65
N GLY A 116 4.41 -6.59 -0.26
CA GLY A 116 4.21 -5.44 -1.15
C GLY A 116 3.46 -5.74 -2.45
N GLU A 117 3.76 -4.98 -3.51
CA GLU A 117 3.16 -5.16 -4.84
C GLU A 117 3.93 -6.20 -5.67
N ILE A 118 3.19 -7.19 -6.19
CA ILE A 118 3.73 -8.37 -6.88
C ILE A 118 3.20 -8.40 -8.30
N THR A 119 4.09 -8.42 -9.29
CA THR A 119 3.72 -8.70 -10.68
C THR A 119 3.86 -10.21 -10.93
N ILE A 120 2.80 -10.85 -11.42
CA ILE A 120 2.78 -12.28 -11.73
C ILE A 120 2.13 -12.51 -13.10
N LYS A 121 2.52 -13.59 -13.79
CA LYS A 121 1.89 -13.98 -15.07
C LYS A 121 0.41 -14.30 -14.86
N CYS A 122 -0.41 -14.05 -15.87
CA CYS A 122 -1.81 -14.43 -15.88
C CYS A 122 -2.26 -14.96 -17.24
N LYS A 123 -3.41 -15.64 -17.23
CA LYS A 123 -4.19 -15.98 -18.42
C LYS A 123 -5.65 -15.60 -18.19
N VAL A 124 -6.42 -15.39 -19.25
CA VAL A 124 -7.87 -15.16 -19.14
C VAL A 124 -8.60 -16.50 -19.16
N VAL A 125 -9.47 -16.73 -18.17
CA VAL A 125 -10.36 -17.90 -18.07
C VAL A 125 -11.74 -17.37 -17.73
N ASN A 126 -12.76 -17.70 -18.55
CA ASN A 126 -14.13 -17.21 -18.38
C ASN A 126 -14.17 -15.67 -18.20
N GLU A 127 -13.51 -14.95 -19.10
CA GLU A 127 -13.36 -13.48 -19.11
C GLU A 127 -12.60 -12.86 -17.91
N LEU A 128 -12.21 -13.67 -16.91
CA LEU A 128 -11.47 -13.22 -15.74
C LEU A 128 -9.96 -13.51 -15.88
N PRO A 129 -9.07 -12.54 -15.59
CA PRO A 129 -7.65 -12.82 -15.51
C PRO A 129 -7.35 -13.63 -14.23
N VAL A 130 -6.69 -14.78 -14.38
CA VAL A 130 -6.27 -15.65 -13.27
C VAL A 130 -4.74 -15.76 -13.22
N PRO A 131 -4.11 -15.73 -12.03
CA PRO A 131 -2.67 -15.86 -11.90
C PRO A 131 -2.22 -17.27 -12.29
N VAL A 132 -1.02 -17.38 -12.90
CA VAL A 132 -0.44 -18.66 -13.30
C VAL A 132 1.04 -18.79 -12.90
N ASP A 133 1.46 -20.03 -12.70
CA ASP A 133 2.87 -20.38 -12.51
C ASP A 133 3.69 -20.27 -13.82
N SER A 134 4.98 -20.57 -13.74
CA SER A 134 5.88 -20.60 -14.90
C SER A 134 5.52 -21.65 -15.97
N LYS A 135 4.67 -22.63 -15.65
CA LYS A 135 4.21 -23.72 -16.51
C LYS A 135 2.80 -23.47 -17.09
N GLY A 136 2.10 -22.42 -16.66
CA GLY A 136 0.74 -22.07 -17.08
C GLY A 136 -0.38 -22.68 -16.23
N ASN A 137 -0.05 -23.35 -15.12
CA ASN A 137 -1.04 -23.86 -14.15
C ASN A 137 -1.64 -22.68 -13.38
N GLN A 138 -2.94 -22.73 -13.10
CA GLN A 138 -3.61 -21.68 -12.34
C GLN A 138 -3.22 -21.75 -10.86
N LEU A 139 -2.88 -20.60 -10.28
CA LEU A 139 -2.53 -20.46 -8.87
C LEU A 139 -3.74 -20.03 -8.05
N SER A 140 -3.87 -20.60 -6.85
CA SER A 140 -4.92 -20.27 -5.88
C SER A 140 -4.50 -20.65 -4.45
N GLY A 141 -5.07 -19.98 -3.45
CA GLY A 141 -4.81 -20.24 -2.03
C GLY A 141 -3.31 -20.22 -1.70
N ASP A 142 -2.85 -21.29 -1.04
CA ASP A 142 -1.46 -21.44 -0.60
C ASP A 142 -0.45 -21.48 -1.76
N THR A 143 -0.84 -21.99 -2.93
CA THR A 143 0.06 -22.03 -4.12
C THR A 143 0.35 -20.62 -4.63
N LEU A 144 -0.66 -19.74 -4.62
CA LEU A 144 -0.49 -18.34 -4.95
C LEU A 144 0.37 -17.64 -3.91
N LEU A 145 0.11 -17.86 -2.62
CA LEU A 145 0.90 -17.27 -1.53
C LEU A 145 2.39 -17.68 -1.60
N ALA A 146 2.67 -18.94 -1.86
CA ALA A 146 4.05 -19.46 -1.99
C ALA A 146 4.80 -18.80 -3.16
N GLU A 147 4.18 -18.73 -4.34
CA GLU A 147 4.79 -18.09 -5.51
C GLU A 147 4.95 -16.58 -5.32
N CYS A 148 3.96 -15.91 -4.73
CA CYS A 148 4.06 -14.50 -4.36
C CYS A 148 5.21 -14.22 -3.38
N LYS A 149 5.38 -15.04 -2.34
CA LYS A 149 6.54 -14.94 -1.42
C LYS A 149 7.86 -15.15 -2.15
N ARG A 150 7.94 -16.11 -3.08
CA ARG A 150 9.13 -16.36 -3.91
C ARG A 150 9.49 -15.16 -4.79
N ILE A 151 8.51 -14.53 -5.43
CA ILE A 151 8.71 -13.32 -6.26
C ILE A 151 9.14 -12.14 -5.39
N SER A 152 8.51 -11.94 -4.23
CA SER A 152 8.87 -10.87 -3.30
C SER A 152 10.30 -10.99 -2.78
N ALA A 153 10.72 -12.19 -2.38
CA ALA A 153 12.08 -12.45 -1.90
C ALA A 153 13.15 -12.19 -2.97
N LEU A 154 12.87 -12.50 -4.24
CA LEU A 154 13.77 -12.17 -5.35
C LEU A 154 13.90 -10.66 -5.55
N LYS A 155 12.78 -9.94 -5.58
CA LYS A 155 12.76 -8.47 -5.68
C LYS A 155 13.49 -7.79 -4.52
N ASP A 156 13.43 -8.36 -3.33
CA ASP A 156 14.14 -7.86 -2.15
C ASP A 156 15.66 -8.10 -2.19
N SER A 157 16.14 -9.03 -3.03
CA SER A 157 17.56 -9.23 -3.32
C SER A 157 18.11 -8.28 -4.39
N GLU A 158 17.25 -7.62 -5.16
CA GLU A 158 17.63 -6.53 -6.06
C GLU A 158 17.93 -5.25 -5.25
N LEU A 159 18.90 -4.44 -5.69
CA LEU A 159 19.35 -3.26 -4.93
C LEU A 159 18.19 -2.31 -4.59
N LYS A 160 17.85 -2.23 -3.30
CA LYS A 160 16.91 -1.23 -2.76
C LYS A 160 17.57 0.15 -2.70
N PHE A 161 17.57 0.86 -3.83
CA PHE A 161 17.78 2.31 -3.83
C PHE A 161 16.60 3.00 -3.15
N ASP A 162 16.87 3.82 -2.12
CA ASP A 162 15.87 4.73 -1.58
C ASP A 162 15.44 5.69 -2.70
N ARG A 163 14.14 5.75 -3.00
CA ARG A 163 13.62 6.66 -4.04
C ARG A 163 13.58 8.12 -3.59
N ASN A 164 13.86 8.39 -2.32
CA ASN A 164 14.06 9.72 -1.76
C ASN A 164 15.51 10.23 -1.92
N VAL A 165 16.30 9.71 -2.87
CA VAL A 165 17.51 10.43 -3.29
C VAL A 165 17.09 11.83 -3.73
N LEU A 166 17.77 12.85 -3.21
CA LEU A 166 17.64 14.23 -3.70
C LEU A 166 17.73 14.22 -5.24
N PRO A 167 16.85 14.95 -5.95
CA PRO A 167 16.90 14.98 -7.41
C PRO A 167 18.29 15.40 -7.86
N LEU A 168 18.89 14.60 -8.75
CA LEU A 168 20.18 14.93 -9.37
C LEU A 168 20.08 16.36 -9.93
N LYS A 169 21.01 17.24 -9.53
CA LYS A 169 21.04 18.64 -9.94
C LYS A 169 21.43 18.75 -11.43
N SER A 170 20.48 18.47 -12.32
CA SER A 170 20.68 18.49 -13.76
C SER A 170 19.43 18.98 -14.51
N ALA A 171 18.88 20.12 -14.11
CA ALA A 171 17.84 20.86 -14.86
C ALA A 171 17.82 22.38 -14.62
N ILE A 172 18.87 22.98 -14.04
CA ILE A 172 19.03 24.44 -13.99
C ILE A 172 20.21 24.82 -14.90
N ILE A 173 20.00 24.66 -16.21
CA ILE A 173 20.90 25.17 -17.25
C ILE A 173 20.15 26.24 -18.04
N THR A 174 20.35 27.48 -17.59
CA THR A 174 20.51 28.65 -18.46
C THR A 174 19.36 29.05 -19.39
N GLU A 175 18.32 29.68 -18.84
CA GLU A 175 17.66 30.80 -19.54
C GLU A 175 18.21 32.15 -19.05
N VAL A 176 19.49 32.39 -19.34
CA VAL A 176 20.08 33.73 -19.24
C VAL A 176 20.25 34.29 -20.65
N LYS A 177 19.52 35.38 -20.91
CA LYS A 177 19.58 36.27 -22.09
C LYS A 177 19.04 35.74 -23.43
N LYS A 178 17.90 36.30 -23.82
CA LYS A 178 17.75 36.92 -25.15
C LYS A 178 17.01 38.25 -25.10
N THR A 179 17.61 39.24 -24.45
CA THR A 179 17.30 40.65 -24.68
C THR A 179 17.62 40.97 -26.14
N ARG A 180 16.63 40.87 -27.03
CA ARG A 180 16.77 41.34 -28.42
C ARG A 180 16.31 42.79 -28.51
N SER A 181 17.29 43.68 -28.50
CA SER A 181 17.15 45.04 -29.00
C SER A 181 16.62 45.04 -30.43
N ASN A 182 15.57 45.80 -30.71
CA ASN A 182 15.26 46.25 -32.06
C ASN A 182 15.33 47.78 -32.08
N SER A 183 16.35 48.30 -32.77
CA SER A 183 16.62 49.72 -32.88
C SER A 183 16.02 50.33 -34.14
N ARG A 184 15.26 51.43 -33.96
CA ARG A 184 15.13 52.60 -34.85
C ARG A 184 14.61 52.39 -36.29
N LYS A 185 13.61 53.23 -36.63
CA LYS A 185 13.70 54.11 -37.82
C LYS A 185 13.28 55.54 -37.45
N LYS A 186 14.03 56.51 -37.96
CA LYS A 186 13.71 57.97 -38.09
C LYS A 186 12.81 58.17 -39.35
N ALA A 187 12.35 59.35 -39.83
CA ALA A 187 12.77 60.76 -39.68
C ALA A 187 11.66 61.73 -40.21
N GLU A 188 11.62 63.04 -39.90
CA GLU A 188 12.32 63.80 -38.85
C GLU A 188 11.48 65.00 -38.25
N PRO A 189 11.03 66.08 -38.97
CA PRO A 189 10.76 67.36 -38.26
C PRO A 189 9.51 68.23 -38.61
N LEU A 190 9.41 69.31 -37.80
CA LEU A 190 8.46 70.44 -37.71
C LEU A 190 8.18 71.22 -39.02
N PRO A 191 7.09 72.01 -39.07
CA PRO A 191 7.11 73.40 -38.55
C PRO A 191 6.44 73.60 -37.18
#